data_AF-A0A960SN50-F1
#
_entry.id   AF-A0A960SN50-F1
#
_cell.length_a   1.000
_cell.length_b   1.000
_cell.length_c   1.000
_cell.angle_alpha   90.00
_cell.angle_beta   90.00
_cell.angle_gamma   90.00
#
_symmetry.space_group_name_H-M   'P 1'
#
loop_
_entity.id
_entity.type
_entity.pdbx_description
1 polymer ?
#
loop_
_entity_poly.entity_id
_entity_poly.type
_entity_poly.pdbx_seq_one_letter_code
_entity_poly.pdbx_strand_id
1 'polypeptide(L)'
;SGSMAGGKLDQARKALQFCLANLNERDRFDIIRFSTEAEPLFKGLQPPDAGRREQAAAFLAKLRPLGGTAIHDALLTSLRERPADGDRPFLVIFLTDGLPTVGEVKNDAIVAAVESASGGLTRIFCFGLGHDVNTHLLDRITETTRAKSQYVLPEEDIELKVSSFFAKVSDPVLTDPRLTLDGPVRLSRMHPSPLPDLFKGDQLTVVGRFEGTGRGTLALSGGVDGTPRSFTREVGFRERARDNDFIPRLWAMRQIGFLLDEIRLRGENPELKEEVVQLARQYGIVTPYTSWLILEDEQRRGVPVAMQTQSALSRDHGAQAASRRAYESLTRDQTGLDAVMAARYGLASKSANQVEATLAATEADAFLAAPPAAMSVPVAAGGRVTAGPVRGGMPVNLPGPASTSASPNQAQAMAAQGPGQYVGGRTFYQNDERWIDSQVQLQSADVPRKQIQFGSDEYFALLTGHPETQPWLALGVEVEFVLDGAVYQISE
;
A
#
# COMPACT_ATOMS: atom_id res chain seq x y z
N SER A 1 -11.75 -22.89 -13.78
CA SER A 1 -13.12 -22.58 -13.36
C SER A 1 -13.96 -22.16 -14.56
N GLY A 2 -15.29 -22.26 -14.45
CA GLY A 2 -16.22 -21.72 -15.44
C GLY A 2 -16.17 -20.19 -15.61
N SER A 3 -15.81 -19.46 -14.55
CA SER A 3 -15.71 -18.00 -14.53
C SER A 3 -14.65 -17.41 -15.46
N MET A 4 -13.64 -18.22 -15.84
CA MET A 4 -12.58 -17.83 -16.77
C MET A 4 -13.05 -17.70 -18.22
N ALA A 5 -14.34 -17.95 -18.50
CA ALA A 5 -14.88 -17.87 -19.85
C ALA A 5 -14.69 -16.50 -20.51
N GLY A 6 -14.62 -16.51 -21.84
CA GLY A 6 -14.38 -15.31 -22.64
C GLY A 6 -12.94 -14.82 -22.55
N GLY A 7 -12.76 -13.49 -22.52
CA GLY A 7 -11.46 -12.84 -22.69
C GLY A 7 -10.43 -13.15 -21.59
N LYS A 8 -10.85 -13.49 -20.36
CA LYS A 8 -9.92 -13.76 -19.25
C LYS A 8 -8.99 -14.93 -19.54
N LEU A 9 -9.52 -16.06 -20.03
CA LEU A 9 -8.72 -17.23 -20.37
C LEU A 9 -7.79 -16.96 -21.56
N ASP A 10 -8.23 -16.18 -22.55
CA ASP A 10 -7.40 -15.83 -23.69
C ASP A 10 -6.23 -14.93 -23.29
N GLN A 11 -6.46 -13.94 -22.43
CA GLN A 11 -5.39 -13.11 -21.87
C GLN A 11 -4.42 -13.94 -21.00
N ALA A 12 -4.93 -14.82 -20.14
CA ALA A 12 -4.09 -15.70 -19.32
C ALA A 12 -3.22 -16.64 -20.18
N ARG A 13 -3.76 -17.17 -21.29
CA ARG A 13 -2.97 -17.96 -22.27
C ARG A 13 -1.84 -17.15 -22.88
N LYS A 14 -2.11 -15.91 -23.32
CA LYS A 14 -1.06 -15.03 -23.90
C LYS A 14 0.02 -14.70 -22.88
N ALA A 15 -0.37 -14.36 -21.66
CA ALA A 15 0.57 -14.13 -20.55
C ALA A 15 1.48 -15.35 -20.30
N LEU A 16 0.92 -16.56 -20.24
CA LEU A 16 1.69 -17.79 -20.07
C LEU A 16 2.61 -18.06 -21.28
N GLN A 17 2.14 -17.82 -22.50
CA GLN A 17 2.96 -17.95 -23.71
C GLN A 17 4.15 -16.99 -23.68
N PHE A 18 3.96 -15.76 -23.22
CA PHE A 18 5.04 -14.80 -23.03
C PHE A 18 6.08 -15.34 -22.03
N CYS A 19 5.65 -15.84 -20.86
CA CYS A 19 6.58 -16.42 -19.88
C CYS A 19 7.39 -17.57 -20.48
N LEU A 20 6.74 -18.50 -21.19
CA LEU A 20 7.41 -19.66 -21.81
C LEU A 20 8.45 -19.25 -22.87
N ALA A 21 8.15 -18.19 -23.63
CA ALA A 21 9.06 -17.65 -24.65
C ALA A 21 10.29 -16.96 -24.04
N ASN A 22 10.18 -16.45 -22.81
CA ASN A 22 11.23 -15.70 -22.11
C ASN A 22 11.97 -16.53 -21.04
N LEU A 23 11.72 -17.84 -20.93
CA LEU A 23 12.51 -18.73 -20.09
C LEU A 23 13.95 -18.86 -20.62
N ASN A 24 14.92 -18.78 -19.71
CA ASN A 24 16.33 -19.02 -20.00
C ASN A 24 16.59 -20.50 -20.27
N GLU A 25 17.66 -20.83 -21.01
CA GLU A 25 18.01 -22.21 -21.37
C GLU A 25 18.24 -23.15 -20.16
N ARG A 26 18.65 -22.58 -19.02
CA ARG A 26 18.91 -23.32 -17.78
C ARG A 26 17.70 -23.46 -16.88
N ASP A 27 16.60 -22.78 -17.18
CA ASP A 27 15.38 -22.82 -16.38
C ASP A 27 14.72 -24.19 -16.45
N ARG A 28 13.79 -24.42 -15.54
CA ARG A 28 12.94 -25.61 -15.52
C ARG A 28 11.52 -25.15 -15.23
N PHE A 29 10.54 -25.74 -15.89
CA PHE A 29 9.15 -25.31 -15.79
C PHE A 29 8.18 -26.50 -15.85
N ASP A 30 7.00 -26.29 -15.29
CA ASP A 30 5.79 -27.07 -15.53
C ASP A 30 4.60 -26.11 -15.61
N ILE A 31 3.48 -26.57 -16.16
CA ILE A 31 2.21 -25.84 -16.21
C ILE A 31 1.14 -26.71 -15.58
N ILE A 32 0.56 -26.22 -14.49
CA ILE A 32 -0.52 -26.92 -13.79
C ILE A 32 -1.82 -26.23 -14.11
N ARG A 33 -2.71 -26.90 -14.85
CA ARG A 33 -4.09 -26.43 -14.98
C ARG A 33 -4.85 -26.83 -13.72
N PHE A 34 -5.77 -26.00 -13.26
CA PHE A 34 -6.66 -26.40 -12.18
C PHE A 34 -8.11 -25.98 -12.44
N SER A 35 -9.02 -26.85 -12.01
CA SER A 35 -10.47 -26.63 -12.03
C SER A 35 -11.09 -27.41 -10.87
N THR A 36 -11.81 -28.50 -11.13
CA THR A 36 -12.23 -29.46 -10.09
C THR A 36 -11.05 -30.32 -9.59
N GLU A 37 -10.01 -30.45 -10.40
CA GLU A 37 -8.76 -31.17 -10.10
C GLU A 37 -7.57 -30.31 -10.56
N ALA A 38 -6.38 -30.57 -10.01
CA ALA A 38 -5.12 -30.05 -10.51
C ALA A 38 -4.44 -31.08 -11.43
N GLU A 39 -4.18 -30.70 -12.69
CA GLU A 39 -3.49 -31.56 -13.66
C GLU A 39 -2.19 -30.87 -14.12
N PRO A 40 -1.02 -31.39 -13.72
CA PRO A 40 0.26 -30.94 -14.26
C PRO A 40 0.44 -31.41 -15.70
N LEU A 41 1.08 -30.58 -16.53
CA LEU A 41 1.42 -30.94 -17.90
C LEU A 41 2.50 -32.02 -17.93
N PHE A 42 3.49 -31.92 -17.04
CA PHE A 42 4.54 -32.91 -16.92
C PHE A 42 4.46 -33.66 -15.58
N LYS A 43 5.39 -34.59 -15.37
CA LYS A 43 5.57 -35.27 -14.07
C LYS A 43 6.78 -34.64 -13.38
N GLY A 44 6.68 -33.34 -13.12
CA GLY A 44 7.74 -32.51 -12.58
C GLY A 44 8.48 -31.70 -13.65
N LEU A 45 9.23 -30.70 -13.15
CA LEU A 45 9.83 -29.63 -13.95
C LEU A 45 10.70 -30.13 -15.11
N GLN A 46 10.48 -29.57 -16.31
CA GLN A 46 11.18 -29.92 -17.55
C GLN A 46 12.04 -28.74 -18.07
N PRO A 47 13.10 -29.00 -18.86
CA PRO A 47 13.83 -27.93 -19.55
C PRO A 47 12.95 -27.26 -20.63
N PRO A 48 13.16 -25.96 -20.92
CA PRO A 48 12.40 -25.22 -21.93
C PRO A 48 12.93 -25.45 -23.36
N ASP A 49 13.11 -26.72 -23.75
CA ASP A 49 13.47 -27.07 -25.13
C ASP A 49 12.28 -26.88 -26.10
N ALA A 50 12.57 -26.89 -27.41
CA ALA A 50 11.56 -26.65 -28.44
C ALA A 50 10.38 -27.64 -28.37
N GLY A 51 10.64 -28.92 -28.09
CA GLY A 51 9.61 -29.94 -28.00
C GLY A 51 8.72 -29.77 -26.77
N ARG A 52 9.30 -29.41 -25.63
CA ARG A 52 8.55 -29.11 -24.39
C ARG A 52 7.73 -27.83 -24.51
N ARG A 53 8.26 -26.80 -25.17
CA ARG A 53 7.52 -25.57 -25.48
C ARG A 53 6.33 -25.83 -26.41
N GLU A 54 6.49 -26.70 -27.41
CA GLU A 54 5.39 -27.10 -28.30
C GLU A 54 4.30 -27.89 -27.55
N GLN A 55 4.70 -28.83 -26.69
CA GLN A 55 3.77 -29.55 -25.80
C GLN A 55 2.99 -28.58 -24.90
N ALA A 56 3.67 -27.59 -24.32
CA ALA A 56 3.06 -26.55 -23.51
C ALA A 56 2.07 -25.69 -24.32
N ALA A 57 2.43 -25.25 -25.52
CA ALA A 57 1.53 -24.50 -26.40
C ALA A 57 0.26 -25.31 -26.75
N ALA A 58 0.42 -26.60 -27.07
CA ALA A 58 -0.70 -27.50 -27.35
C ALA A 58 -1.60 -27.73 -26.11
N PHE A 59 -1.01 -27.79 -24.91
CA PHE A 59 -1.74 -27.89 -23.66
C PHE A 59 -2.57 -26.62 -23.39
N LEU A 60 -1.97 -25.43 -23.53
CA LEU A 60 -2.66 -24.14 -23.36
C LEU A 60 -3.83 -23.96 -24.33
N ALA A 61 -3.68 -24.40 -25.58
CA ALA A 61 -4.75 -24.35 -26.59
C ALA A 61 -5.97 -25.24 -26.24
N LYS A 62 -5.74 -26.31 -25.47
CA LYS A 62 -6.79 -27.25 -25.03
C LYS A 62 -7.51 -26.81 -23.77
N LEU A 63 -7.02 -25.81 -23.04
CA LEU A 63 -7.69 -25.32 -21.83
C LEU A 63 -9.14 -24.93 -22.13
N ARG A 64 -10.05 -25.27 -21.22
CA ARG A 64 -11.46 -24.89 -21.31
C ARG A 64 -11.91 -24.35 -19.95
N PRO A 65 -12.70 -23.27 -19.91
CA PRO A 65 -13.20 -22.67 -18.68
C PRO A 65 -14.39 -23.50 -18.18
N LEU A 66 -14.11 -24.61 -17.50
CA LEU A 66 -15.11 -25.54 -16.98
C LEU A 66 -14.75 -25.99 -15.56
N GLY A 67 -15.73 -26.50 -14.83
CA GLY A 67 -15.56 -27.05 -13.48
C GLY A 67 -15.42 -26.00 -12.38
N GLY A 68 -15.08 -26.48 -11.18
CA GLY A 68 -14.88 -25.66 -9.98
C GLY A 68 -13.50 -25.02 -9.91
N THR A 69 -13.08 -24.70 -8.68
CA THR A 69 -11.82 -24.00 -8.37
C THR A 69 -11.14 -24.67 -7.17
N ALA A 70 -10.27 -25.63 -7.44
CA ALA A 70 -9.50 -26.39 -6.45
C ALA A 70 -8.15 -25.72 -6.12
N ILE A 71 -8.20 -24.52 -5.53
CA ILE A 71 -6.99 -23.72 -5.21
C ILE A 71 -6.01 -24.49 -4.32
N HIS A 72 -6.52 -25.12 -3.26
CA HIS A 72 -5.71 -25.89 -2.31
C HIS A 72 -4.91 -26.99 -3.01
N ASP A 73 -5.56 -27.79 -3.86
CA ASP A 73 -4.94 -28.90 -4.56
C ASP A 73 -3.91 -28.42 -5.61
N ALA A 74 -4.23 -27.35 -6.32
CA ALA A 74 -3.31 -26.72 -7.28
C ALA A 74 -2.02 -26.25 -6.60
N LEU A 75 -2.14 -25.54 -5.48
CA LEU A 75 -0.99 -25.03 -4.72
C LEU A 75 -0.15 -26.19 -4.19
N LEU A 76 -0.75 -27.18 -3.53
CA LEU A 76 0.01 -28.32 -3.00
C LEU A 76 0.65 -29.17 -4.11
N THR A 77 -0.02 -29.34 -5.23
CA THR A 77 0.55 -30.05 -6.39
C THR A 77 1.78 -29.30 -6.91
N SER A 78 1.71 -27.97 -7.05
CA SER A 78 2.87 -27.17 -7.45
C SER A 78 4.03 -27.27 -6.45
N LEU A 79 3.75 -27.24 -5.15
CA LEU A 79 4.78 -27.27 -4.11
C LEU A 79 5.49 -28.63 -4.02
N ARG A 80 4.81 -29.73 -4.38
CA ARG A 80 5.43 -31.07 -4.44
C ARG A 80 6.45 -31.23 -5.56
N GLU A 81 6.40 -30.39 -6.59
CA GLU A 81 7.38 -30.43 -7.69
C GLU A 81 8.72 -29.78 -7.32
N ARG A 82 8.81 -29.11 -6.15
CA ARG A 82 10.06 -28.52 -5.69
C ARG A 82 11.11 -29.61 -5.45
N PRO A 83 12.30 -29.51 -6.08
CA PRO A 83 13.40 -30.40 -5.76
C PRO A 83 13.82 -30.31 -4.29
N ALA A 84 14.20 -31.44 -3.68
CA ALA A 84 14.62 -31.48 -2.28
C ALA A 84 15.96 -30.73 -2.04
N ASP A 85 16.93 -30.91 -2.95
CA ASP A 85 18.30 -30.38 -2.84
C ASP A 85 18.56 -29.24 -3.85
N GLY A 86 17.58 -28.36 -4.02
CA GLY A 86 17.65 -27.30 -5.04
C GLY A 86 18.38 -26.05 -4.56
N ASP A 87 19.57 -25.77 -5.10
CA ASP A 87 20.25 -24.47 -4.98
C ASP A 87 19.58 -23.34 -5.81
N ARG A 88 18.43 -23.62 -6.42
CA ARG A 88 17.73 -22.72 -7.34
C ARG A 88 16.49 -22.13 -6.67
N PRO A 89 16.20 -20.84 -6.88
CA PRO A 89 14.91 -20.27 -6.52
C PRO A 89 13.77 -21.06 -7.16
N PHE A 90 12.77 -21.44 -6.36
CA PHE A 90 11.55 -22.09 -6.83
C PHE A 90 10.40 -21.08 -6.75
N LEU A 91 9.87 -20.70 -7.91
CA LEU A 91 8.83 -19.68 -8.06
C LEU A 91 7.55 -20.33 -8.59
N VAL A 92 6.43 -20.00 -7.97
CA VAL A 92 5.09 -20.38 -8.43
C VAL A 92 4.37 -19.11 -8.86
N ILE A 93 3.92 -19.05 -10.11
CA ILE A 93 3.06 -17.98 -10.61
C ILE A 93 1.64 -18.52 -10.63
N PHE A 94 0.80 -18.06 -9.70
CA PHE A 94 -0.55 -18.54 -9.48
C PHE A 94 -1.58 -17.56 -10.02
N LEU A 95 -2.38 -17.97 -11.00
CA LEU A 95 -3.43 -17.14 -11.62
C LEU A 95 -4.81 -17.70 -11.24
N THR A 96 -5.71 -16.87 -10.73
CA THR A 96 -7.10 -17.23 -10.45
C THR A 96 -8.04 -16.07 -10.68
N ASP A 97 -9.28 -16.35 -11.05
CA ASP A 97 -10.37 -15.37 -11.18
C ASP A 97 -11.54 -15.64 -10.23
N GLY A 98 -11.34 -16.58 -9.29
CA GLY A 98 -12.42 -17.17 -8.52
C GLY A 98 -12.04 -17.51 -7.08
N LEU A 99 -13.07 -17.69 -6.27
CA LEU A 99 -13.01 -18.26 -4.92
C LEU A 99 -12.71 -19.77 -4.97
N PRO A 100 -12.06 -20.34 -3.93
CA PRO A 100 -11.95 -21.79 -3.80
C PRO A 100 -13.34 -22.40 -3.63
N THR A 101 -13.68 -23.41 -4.43
CA THR A 101 -15.01 -24.07 -4.42
C THR A 101 -14.93 -25.59 -4.34
N VAL A 102 -13.75 -26.17 -4.49
CA VAL A 102 -13.52 -27.62 -4.49
C VAL A 102 -12.36 -27.96 -3.56
N GLY A 103 -12.50 -29.04 -2.79
CA GLY A 103 -11.51 -29.45 -1.80
C GLY A 103 -11.58 -28.61 -0.53
N GLU A 104 -10.42 -28.29 0.04
CA GLU A 104 -10.34 -27.34 1.16
C GLU A 104 -10.61 -25.92 0.65
N VAL A 105 -11.53 -25.22 1.31
CA VAL A 105 -12.02 -23.88 0.93
C VAL A 105 -11.80 -22.84 2.02
N LYS A 106 -11.40 -23.26 3.23
CA LYS A 106 -11.13 -22.35 4.34
C LYS A 106 -9.77 -21.69 4.18
N ASN A 107 -9.75 -20.37 4.18
CA ASN A 107 -8.53 -19.58 3.99
C ASN A 107 -7.40 -19.99 4.95
N ASP A 108 -7.69 -20.13 6.24
CA ASP A 108 -6.68 -20.49 7.26
C ASP A 108 -6.04 -21.86 6.98
N ALA A 109 -6.85 -22.85 6.60
CA ALA A 109 -6.36 -24.18 6.30
C ALA A 109 -5.48 -24.20 5.03
N ILE A 110 -5.89 -23.46 3.99
CA ILE A 110 -5.10 -23.33 2.76
C ILE A 110 -3.76 -22.64 3.05
N VAL A 111 -3.78 -21.53 3.77
CA VAL A 111 -2.56 -20.77 4.12
C VAL A 111 -1.62 -21.62 4.96
N ALA A 112 -2.13 -22.33 5.98
CA ALA A 112 -1.31 -23.22 6.81
C ALA A 112 -0.69 -24.38 6.01
N ALA A 113 -1.44 -24.96 5.08
CA ALA A 113 -0.92 -26.01 4.21
C ALA A 113 0.19 -25.49 3.28
N VAL A 114 0.01 -24.29 2.71
CA VAL A 114 1.02 -23.61 1.90
C VAL A 114 2.27 -23.27 2.70
N GLU A 115 2.11 -22.74 3.93
CA GLU A 115 3.23 -22.43 4.81
C GLU A 115 4.09 -23.67 5.07
N SER A 116 3.43 -24.77 5.47
CA SER A 116 4.10 -26.04 5.76
C SER A 116 4.81 -26.62 4.53
N ALA A 117 4.16 -26.59 3.36
CA ALA A 117 4.72 -27.17 2.14
C ALA A 117 5.78 -26.28 1.47
N SER A 118 5.70 -24.96 1.60
CA SER A 118 6.66 -24.02 1.01
C SER A 118 7.99 -23.96 1.76
N GLY A 119 8.00 -24.25 3.06
CA GLY A 119 9.21 -24.27 3.89
C GLY A 119 10.03 -22.97 3.85
N GLY A 120 9.40 -21.83 3.53
CA GLY A 120 10.04 -20.52 3.42
C GLY A 120 10.98 -20.32 2.21
N LEU A 121 11.18 -21.34 1.37
CA LEU A 121 12.10 -21.33 0.22
C LEU A 121 11.38 -21.13 -1.12
N THR A 122 10.05 -21.27 -1.14
CA THR A 122 9.23 -21.03 -2.33
C THR A 122 8.61 -19.64 -2.30
N ARG A 123 8.57 -18.96 -3.45
CA ARG A 123 7.79 -17.71 -3.65
C ARG A 123 6.54 -18.01 -4.47
N ILE A 124 5.36 -17.68 -3.94
CA ILE A 124 4.10 -17.86 -4.65
C ILE A 124 3.52 -16.48 -4.99
N PHE A 125 3.62 -16.09 -6.25
CA PHE A 125 3.08 -14.84 -6.74
C PHE A 125 1.65 -15.04 -7.23
N CYS A 126 0.72 -14.29 -6.65
CA CYS A 126 -0.71 -14.45 -6.92
C CYS A 126 -1.22 -13.35 -7.85
N PHE A 127 -1.90 -13.75 -8.93
CA PHE A 127 -2.59 -12.86 -9.85
C PHE A 127 -4.09 -13.10 -9.74
N GLY A 128 -4.80 -12.12 -9.18
CA GLY A 128 -6.26 -12.11 -9.08
C GLY A 128 -6.87 -11.40 -10.29
N LEU A 129 -7.73 -12.10 -11.04
CA LEU A 129 -8.34 -11.61 -12.27
C LEU A 129 -9.81 -11.23 -12.06
N GLY A 130 -10.13 -9.95 -12.26
CA GLY A 130 -11.44 -9.37 -12.04
C GLY A 130 -11.74 -9.15 -10.55
N HIS A 131 -13.04 -9.08 -10.23
CA HIS A 131 -13.52 -8.79 -8.88
C HIS A 131 -13.85 -10.04 -8.05
N ASP A 132 -14.00 -11.22 -8.67
CA ASP A 132 -14.53 -12.43 -8.01
C ASP A 132 -13.44 -13.30 -7.35
N VAL A 133 -12.38 -12.68 -6.86
CA VAL A 133 -11.23 -13.35 -6.24
C VAL A 133 -11.23 -13.19 -4.72
N ASN A 134 -10.67 -14.17 -4.01
CA ASN A 134 -10.48 -14.05 -2.56
C ASN A 134 -9.19 -13.27 -2.26
N THR A 135 -9.28 -11.95 -2.12
CA THR A 135 -8.09 -11.10 -1.91
C THR A 135 -7.38 -11.43 -0.60
N HIS A 136 -8.13 -11.75 0.47
CA HIS A 136 -7.55 -12.12 1.76
C HIS A 136 -6.73 -13.40 1.67
N LEU A 137 -7.21 -14.42 0.95
CA LEU A 137 -6.49 -15.67 0.73
C LEU A 137 -5.21 -15.43 -0.07
N LEU A 138 -5.31 -14.74 -1.20
CA LEU A 138 -4.18 -14.51 -2.10
C LEU A 138 -3.08 -13.68 -1.42
N ASP A 139 -3.47 -12.63 -0.70
CA ASP A 139 -2.53 -11.76 0.02
C ASP A 139 -1.83 -12.52 1.14
N ARG A 140 -2.57 -13.32 1.93
CA ARG A 140 -1.97 -14.15 3.00
C ARG A 140 -1.00 -15.20 2.45
N ILE A 141 -1.32 -15.84 1.33
CA ILE A 141 -0.39 -16.75 0.65
C ILE A 141 0.90 -16.01 0.27
N THR A 142 0.79 -14.80 -0.29
CA THR A 142 1.96 -14.03 -0.72
C THR A 142 2.77 -13.49 0.47
N GLU A 143 2.12 -13.07 1.57
CA GLU A 143 2.81 -12.66 2.80
C GLU A 143 3.63 -13.82 3.39
N THR A 144 3.01 -14.98 3.58
CA THR A 144 3.65 -16.18 4.12
C THR A 144 4.82 -16.65 3.25
N THR A 145 4.71 -16.50 1.93
CA THR A 145 5.74 -16.95 0.99
C THR A 145 6.72 -15.85 0.60
N ARG A 146 6.62 -14.63 1.15
CA ARG A 146 7.47 -13.45 0.83
C ARG A 146 7.43 -13.04 -0.64
N ALA A 147 6.27 -13.21 -1.26
CA ALA A 147 5.98 -12.85 -2.63
C ALA A 147 5.01 -11.65 -2.67
N LYS A 148 4.47 -11.34 -3.85
CA LYS A 148 3.50 -10.25 -4.04
C LYS A 148 2.26 -10.76 -4.75
N SER A 149 1.11 -10.19 -4.40
CA SER A 149 -0.13 -10.31 -5.15
C SER A 149 -0.28 -9.14 -6.11
N GLN A 150 -0.98 -9.38 -7.22
CA GLN A 150 -1.39 -8.33 -8.14
C GLN A 150 -2.82 -8.59 -8.61
N TYR A 151 -3.64 -7.55 -8.56
CA TYR A 151 -5.02 -7.60 -9.01
C TYR A 151 -5.16 -6.92 -10.37
N VAL A 152 -5.83 -7.59 -11.30
CA VAL A 152 -6.06 -7.12 -12.66
C VAL A 152 -7.56 -6.96 -12.87
N LEU A 153 -8.01 -5.72 -13.03
CA LEU A 153 -9.41 -5.40 -13.32
C LEU A 153 -9.79 -5.88 -14.73
N PRO A 154 -11.08 -6.13 -15.02
CA PRO A 154 -11.52 -6.66 -16.31
C PRO A 154 -11.07 -5.85 -17.54
N GLU A 155 -10.92 -4.53 -17.37
CA GLU A 155 -10.48 -3.57 -18.38
C GLU A 155 -8.95 -3.43 -18.50
N GLU A 156 -8.20 -3.98 -17.55
CA GLU A 156 -6.74 -3.94 -17.55
C GLU A 156 -6.16 -5.14 -18.31
N ASP A 157 -4.94 -4.97 -18.84
CA ASP A 157 -4.25 -6.00 -19.60
C ASP A 157 -3.45 -6.94 -18.69
N ILE A 158 -3.90 -8.19 -18.58
CA ILE A 158 -3.21 -9.24 -17.81
C ILE A 158 -1.85 -9.57 -18.43
N GLU A 159 -1.74 -9.58 -19.75
CA GLU A 159 -0.50 -9.88 -20.46
C GLU A 159 0.58 -8.89 -20.07
N LEU A 160 0.26 -7.59 -20.05
CA LEU A 160 1.19 -6.54 -19.65
C LEU A 160 1.64 -6.69 -18.18
N LYS A 161 0.70 -6.96 -17.27
CA LYS A 161 1.02 -7.11 -15.84
C LYS A 161 1.88 -8.35 -15.56
N VAL A 162 1.50 -9.50 -16.10
CA VAL A 162 2.24 -10.75 -15.90
C VAL A 162 3.60 -10.73 -16.60
N SER A 163 3.70 -10.18 -17.82
CA SER A 163 4.97 -10.07 -18.53
C SER A 163 5.95 -9.12 -17.83
N SER A 164 5.49 -7.95 -17.41
CA SER A 164 6.32 -6.98 -16.66
C SER A 164 6.77 -7.53 -15.32
N PHE A 165 5.94 -8.35 -14.67
CA PHE A 165 6.30 -9.07 -13.47
C PHE A 165 7.35 -10.15 -13.75
N PHE A 166 7.12 -11.00 -14.75
CA PHE A 166 8.03 -12.08 -15.13
C PHE A 166 9.43 -11.55 -15.47
N ALA A 167 9.50 -10.47 -16.24
CA ALA A 167 10.76 -9.81 -16.60
C ALA A 167 11.52 -9.23 -15.39
N LYS A 168 10.84 -8.96 -14.27
CA LYS A 168 11.50 -8.59 -13.02
C LYS A 168 12.00 -9.83 -12.30
N VAL A 169 11.13 -10.83 -12.10
CA VAL A 169 11.48 -11.97 -11.24
C VAL A 169 12.41 -13.00 -11.88
N SER A 170 12.65 -12.92 -13.19
CA SER A 170 13.58 -13.79 -13.92
C SER A 170 15.03 -13.68 -13.43
N ASP A 171 15.40 -12.56 -12.82
CA ASP A 171 16.78 -12.28 -12.42
C ASP A 171 16.87 -11.85 -10.95
N PRO A 172 16.80 -12.80 -9.99
CA PRO A 172 17.02 -12.48 -8.57
C PRO A 172 18.47 -12.07 -8.31
N VAL A 173 18.66 -10.90 -7.70
CA VAL A 173 19.98 -10.31 -7.41
C VAL A 173 20.37 -10.52 -5.95
N LEU A 174 19.40 -10.57 -5.03
CA LEU A 174 19.64 -10.86 -3.61
C LEU A 174 18.44 -11.58 -2.99
N THR A 175 18.65 -12.79 -2.46
CA THR A 175 17.61 -13.59 -1.80
C THR A 175 17.78 -13.63 -0.28
N ASP A 176 16.69 -13.84 0.47
CA ASP A 176 16.67 -13.82 1.95
C ASP A 176 17.37 -12.59 2.57
N PRO A 177 17.07 -11.35 2.13
CA PRO A 177 17.75 -10.18 2.65
C PRO A 177 17.47 -9.98 4.14
N ARG A 178 18.53 -9.68 4.88
CA ARG A 178 18.50 -9.33 6.31
C ARG A 178 19.26 -8.05 6.52
N LEU A 179 18.62 -7.11 7.21
CA LEU A 179 19.21 -5.83 7.59
C LEU A 179 19.54 -5.86 9.07
N THR A 180 20.81 -5.64 9.41
CA THR A 180 21.28 -5.54 10.80
C THR A 180 22.07 -4.26 10.99
N LEU A 181 22.15 -3.79 12.24
CA LEU A 181 22.92 -2.63 12.63
C LEU A 181 23.78 -3.02 13.84
N ASP A 182 25.09 -2.83 13.72
CA ASP A 182 26.01 -2.90 14.84
C ASP A 182 26.28 -1.50 15.38
N GLY A 183 26.29 -1.33 16.70
CA GLY A 183 26.48 -0.03 17.37
C GLY A 183 25.45 0.28 18.47
N PRO A 184 25.47 1.52 19.02
CA PRO A 184 24.67 1.91 20.18
C PRO A 184 23.20 2.23 19.86
N VAL A 185 22.79 2.11 18.59
CA VAL A 185 21.48 2.53 18.10
C VAL A 185 20.60 1.31 17.87
N ARG A 186 19.35 1.37 18.33
CA ARG A 186 18.36 0.31 18.16
C ARG A 186 17.40 0.65 17.03
N LEU A 187 17.29 -0.23 16.03
CA LEU A 187 16.29 -0.12 14.95
C LEU A 187 14.97 -0.79 15.35
N SER A 188 13.85 -0.21 14.95
CA SER A 188 12.50 -0.76 15.20
C SER A 188 11.49 -0.32 14.14
N ARG A 189 10.37 -1.06 14.02
CA ARG A 189 9.26 -0.75 13.09
C ARG A 189 9.77 -0.51 11.65
N MET A 190 10.62 -1.42 11.19
CA MET A 190 11.22 -1.40 9.85
C MET A 190 10.23 -1.96 8.83
N HIS A 191 10.09 -1.27 7.69
CA HIS A 191 9.20 -1.65 6.59
C HIS A 191 9.93 -1.59 5.24
N PRO A 192 9.66 -2.53 4.32
CA PRO A 192 8.72 -3.65 4.46
C PRO A 192 9.22 -4.73 5.45
N SER A 193 8.29 -5.45 6.10
CA SER A 193 8.59 -6.57 7.00
C SER A 193 7.66 -7.75 6.69
N PRO A 194 8.19 -8.93 6.34
CA PRO A 194 9.61 -9.24 6.12
C PRO A 194 10.20 -8.53 4.89
N LEU A 195 11.54 -8.44 4.78
CA LEU A 195 12.18 -7.89 3.60
C LEU A 195 11.95 -8.82 2.39
N PRO A 196 11.53 -8.27 1.22
CA PRO A 196 11.34 -9.07 0.02
C PRO A 196 12.70 -9.34 -0.65
N ASP A 197 12.76 -10.41 -1.44
CA ASP A 197 13.91 -10.66 -2.32
C ASP A 197 14.05 -9.50 -3.33
N LEU A 198 15.29 -9.19 -3.72
CA LEU A 198 15.61 -8.11 -4.65
C LEU A 198 15.89 -8.68 -6.04
N PHE A 199 15.21 -8.14 -7.04
CA PHE A 199 15.37 -8.54 -8.43
C PHE A 199 16.04 -7.46 -9.28
N LYS A 200 16.50 -7.82 -10.46
CA LYS A 200 17.15 -6.89 -11.39
C LYS A 200 16.19 -5.77 -11.79
N GLY A 201 16.64 -4.53 -11.64
CA GLY A 201 15.84 -3.35 -11.93
C GLY A 201 14.90 -2.92 -10.80
N ASP A 202 14.79 -3.71 -9.73
CA ASP A 202 14.07 -3.30 -8.53
C ASP A 202 14.94 -2.40 -7.64
N GLN A 203 14.27 -1.58 -6.85
CA GLN A 203 14.83 -0.81 -5.75
C GLN A 203 14.17 -1.29 -4.45
N LEU A 204 14.95 -1.54 -3.40
CA LEU A 204 14.41 -1.80 -2.07
C LEU A 204 14.58 -0.56 -1.20
N THR A 205 13.46 0.07 -0.87
CA THR A 205 13.43 1.20 0.09
C THR A 205 12.97 0.69 1.44
N VAL A 206 13.84 0.80 2.46
CA VAL A 206 13.52 0.43 3.83
C VAL A 206 13.40 1.69 4.67
N VAL A 207 12.27 1.85 5.37
CA VAL A 207 12.06 2.94 6.34
C VAL A 207 11.76 2.37 7.71
N GLY A 208 12.17 3.06 8.76
CA GLY A 208 11.92 2.61 10.12
C GLY A 208 12.29 3.65 11.16
N ARG A 209 12.13 3.29 12.42
CA ARG A 209 12.47 4.12 13.58
C ARG A 209 13.78 3.68 14.18
N PHE A 210 14.47 4.61 14.83
CA PHE A 210 15.64 4.31 15.63
C PHE A 210 15.58 4.99 16.99
N GLU A 211 16.26 4.41 17.97
CA GLU A 211 16.46 4.94 19.32
C GLU A 211 17.96 4.99 19.63
N GLY A 212 18.43 6.10 20.19
CA GLY A 212 19.84 6.36 20.48
C GLY A 212 20.53 7.27 19.47
N THR A 213 21.78 7.61 19.74
CA THR A 213 22.63 8.47 18.90
C THR A 213 24.03 7.87 18.77
N GLY A 214 24.76 8.26 17.72
CA GLY A 214 26.12 7.79 17.49
C GLY A 214 26.33 7.23 16.09
N ARG A 215 27.44 6.53 15.89
CA ARG A 215 27.76 5.84 14.63
C ARG A 215 27.50 4.34 14.78
N GLY A 216 27.07 3.72 13.70
CA GLY A 216 26.92 2.27 13.62
C GLY A 216 27.18 1.76 12.20
N THR A 217 27.45 0.47 12.11
CA THR A 217 27.69 -0.22 10.84
C THR A 217 26.40 -0.93 10.42
N LEU A 218 25.75 -0.41 9.37
CA LEU A 218 24.59 -1.04 8.78
C LEU A 218 25.04 -2.17 7.84
N ALA A 219 24.51 -3.37 7.99
CA ALA A 219 24.83 -4.52 7.16
C ALA A 219 23.56 -5.08 6.50
N LEU A 220 23.58 -5.18 5.17
CA LEU A 220 22.59 -5.90 4.37
C LEU A 220 23.21 -7.21 3.91
N SER A 221 22.70 -8.34 4.40
CA SER A 221 23.15 -9.68 4.02
C SER A 221 22.06 -10.45 3.26
N GLY A 222 22.44 -11.40 2.41
CA GLY A 222 21.53 -12.29 1.70
C GLY A 222 22.29 -13.26 0.79
N GLY A 223 21.58 -14.07 0.01
CA GLY A 223 22.16 -14.98 -0.98
C GLY A 223 22.27 -14.34 -2.36
N VAL A 224 23.42 -14.51 -3.02
CA VAL A 224 23.64 -14.17 -4.44
C VAL A 224 24.14 -15.44 -5.11
N ASP A 225 23.38 -15.97 -6.07
CA ASP A 225 23.66 -17.26 -6.72
C ASP A 225 23.93 -18.40 -5.70
N GLY A 226 23.12 -18.45 -4.64
CA GLY A 226 23.26 -19.43 -3.54
C GLY A 226 24.43 -19.15 -2.58
N THR A 227 25.26 -18.15 -2.84
CA THR A 227 26.39 -17.78 -1.98
C THR A 227 26.03 -16.63 -1.04
N PRO A 228 26.24 -16.75 0.27
CA PRO A 228 26.03 -15.64 1.20
C PRO A 228 26.92 -14.44 0.86
N ARG A 229 26.32 -13.26 0.80
CA ARG A 229 26.98 -11.95 0.60
C ARG A 229 26.50 -10.99 1.68
N SER A 230 27.38 -10.06 2.04
CA SER A 230 27.09 -8.98 2.98
C SER A 230 27.64 -7.67 2.46
N PHE A 231 26.84 -6.61 2.54
CA PHE A 231 27.16 -5.25 2.15
C PHE A 231 27.08 -4.37 3.39
N THR A 232 28.17 -3.71 3.75
CA THR A 232 28.25 -2.89 4.96
C THR A 232 28.41 -1.41 4.63
N ARG A 233 27.86 -0.55 5.48
CA ARG A 233 28.01 0.90 5.38
C ARG A 233 27.97 1.57 6.75
N GLU A 234 28.91 2.48 6.98
CA GLU A 234 28.91 3.34 8.16
C GLU A 234 27.79 4.40 8.05
N VAL A 235 26.99 4.50 9.11
CA VAL A 235 25.87 5.45 9.21
C VAL A 235 25.92 6.20 10.54
N GLY A 236 25.54 7.48 10.51
CA GLY A 236 25.49 8.34 11.68
C GLY A 236 24.06 8.70 12.06
N PHE A 237 23.71 8.49 13.32
CA PHE A 237 22.40 8.79 13.90
C PHE A 237 22.52 10.01 14.79
N ARG A 238 21.92 11.12 14.34
CA ARG A 238 21.87 12.39 15.06
C ARG A 238 20.60 12.46 15.88
N GLU A 239 20.66 13.16 17.01
CA GLU A 239 19.49 13.43 17.86
C GLU A 239 18.44 14.26 17.13
N ARG A 240 18.88 15.27 16.36
CA ARG A 240 18.02 16.13 15.54
C ARG A 240 18.61 16.27 14.15
N ALA A 241 17.79 16.03 13.14
CA ALA A 241 18.10 16.29 11.73
C ALA A 241 16.88 16.95 11.10
N ARG A 242 17.11 18.04 10.35
CA ARG A 242 16.03 18.83 9.73
C ARG A 242 15.98 18.69 8.21
N ASP A 243 16.97 18.00 7.65
CA ASP A 243 17.21 17.96 6.20
C ASP A 243 16.20 17.08 5.45
N ASN A 244 15.40 16.27 6.17
CA ASN A 244 14.50 15.26 5.58
C ASN A 244 13.17 15.15 6.35
N ASP A 245 12.45 16.25 6.46
CA ASP A 245 11.15 16.35 7.16
C ASP A 245 10.00 15.55 6.53
N PHE A 246 10.17 15.07 5.29
CA PHE A 246 9.24 14.16 4.62
C PHE A 246 9.34 12.71 5.10
N ILE A 247 10.47 12.29 5.68
CA ILE A 247 10.71 10.88 6.09
C ILE A 247 9.71 10.41 7.16
N PRO A 248 9.40 11.19 8.22
CA PRO A 248 8.43 10.76 9.24
C PRO A 248 7.05 10.44 8.66
N ARG A 249 6.54 11.26 7.74
CA ARG A 249 5.27 11.00 7.04
C ARG A 249 5.35 9.78 6.13
N LEU A 250 6.46 9.60 5.42
CA LEU A 250 6.70 8.39 4.62
C LEU A 250 6.68 7.13 5.47
N TRP A 251 7.37 7.15 6.62
CA TRP A 251 7.34 6.05 7.58
C TRP A 251 5.93 5.78 8.11
N ALA A 252 5.18 6.83 8.48
CA ALA A 252 3.82 6.71 8.98
C ALA A 252 2.87 6.09 7.94
N MET A 253 2.98 6.46 6.67
CA MET A 253 2.20 5.83 5.59
C MET A 253 2.50 4.33 5.47
N ARG A 254 3.77 3.94 5.56
CA ARG A 254 4.20 2.52 5.49
C ARG A 254 3.70 1.73 6.70
N GLN A 255 3.80 2.31 7.90
CA GLN A 255 3.29 1.71 9.14
C GLN A 255 1.76 1.60 9.11
N ILE A 256 1.04 2.63 8.69
CA ILE A 256 -0.43 2.58 8.54
C ILE A 256 -0.81 1.51 7.52
N GLY A 257 -0.18 1.48 6.35
CA GLY A 257 -0.42 0.43 5.35
C GLY A 257 -0.20 -0.96 5.91
N PHE A 258 0.85 -1.14 6.73
CA PHE A 258 1.10 -2.39 7.45
C PHE A 258 -0.05 -2.77 8.37
N LEU A 259 -0.44 -1.86 9.28
CA LEU A 259 -1.51 -2.09 10.25
C LEU A 259 -2.87 -2.32 9.59
N LEU A 260 -3.20 -1.58 8.53
CA LEU A 260 -4.47 -1.73 7.81
C LEU A 260 -4.61 -3.12 7.19
N ASP A 261 -3.53 -3.65 6.60
CA ASP A 261 -3.57 -5.01 6.09
C ASP A 261 -3.54 -6.05 7.20
N GLU A 262 -2.85 -5.82 8.34
CA GLU A 262 -2.98 -6.72 9.50
C GLU A 262 -4.45 -6.84 9.93
N ILE A 263 -5.16 -5.70 10.01
CA ILE A 263 -6.57 -5.66 10.34
C ILE A 263 -7.41 -6.36 9.27
N ARG A 264 -7.14 -6.10 7.98
CA ARG A 264 -7.86 -6.75 6.88
C ARG A 264 -7.67 -8.26 6.88
N LEU A 265 -6.44 -8.74 7.01
CA LEU A 265 -6.10 -10.16 6.83
C LEU A 265 -6.34 -11.02 8.08
N ARG A 266 -6.24 -10.45 9.28
CA ARG A 266 -6.32 -11.17 10.57
C ARG A 266 -7.47 -10.69 11.47
N GLY A 267 -8.20 -9.66 11.07
CA GLY A 267 -9.34 -9.11 11.79
C GLY A 267 -8.99 -7.87 12.62
N GLU A 268 -10.03 -7.10 12.97
CA GLU A 268 -9.89 -5.85 13.72
C GLU A 268 -9.44 -6.12 15.17
N ASN A 269 -8.35 -5.45 15.56
CA ASN A 269 -7.87 -5.39 16.94
C ASN A 269 -7.93 -3.91 17.40
N PRO A 270 -8.52 -3.62 18.58
CA PRO A 270 -8.58 -2.26 19.13
C PRO A 270 -7.22 -1.55 19.19
N GLU A 271 -6.14 -2.26 19.53
CA GLU A 271 -4.79 -1.69 19.63
C GLU A 271 -4.26 -1.27 18.26
N LEU A 272 -4.42 -2.12 17.23
CA LEU A 272 -3.99 -1.81 15.86
C LEU A 272 -4.78 -0.62 15.31
N LYS A 273 -6.09 -0.61 15.56
CA LYS A 273 -6.98 0.50 15.18
C LYS A 273 -6.56 1.81 15.84
N GLU A 274 -6.31 1.79 17.14
CA GLU A 274 -5.90 2.97 17.87
C GLU A 274 -4.55 3.50 17.35
N GLU A 275 -3.60 2.61 17.06
CA GLU A 275 -2.33 3.01 16.46
C GLU A 275 -2.52 3.64 15.07
N VAL A 276 -3.39 3.08 14.22
CA VAL A 276 -3.72 3.69 12.92
C VAL A 276 -4.29 5.08 13.10
N VAL A 277 -5.26 5.27 14.01
CA VAL A 277 -5.88 6.58 14.28
C VAL A 277 -4.85 7.59 14.79
N GLN A 278 -3.99 7.18 15.72
CA GLN A 278 -2.95 8.05 16.27
C GLN A 278 -1.96 8.50 15.19
N LEU A 279 -1.43 7.57 14.39
CA LEU A 279 -0.52 7.89 13.29
C LEU A 279 -1.20 8.76 12.22
N ALA A 280 -2.43 8.42 11.86
CA ALA A 280 -3.19 9.15 10.86
C ALA A 280 -3.42 10.61 11.29
N ARG A 281 -3.77 10.85 12.55
CA ARG A 281 -3.95 12.20 13.11
C ARG A 281 -2.63 12.97 13.22
N GLN A 282 -1.57 12.30 13.65
CA GLN A 282 -0.25 12.91 13.82
C GLN A 282 0.37 13.35 12.47
N TYR A 283 0.21 12.54 11.43
CA TYR A 283 0.85 12.74 10.13
C TYR A 283 -0.09 13.20 9.01
N GLY A 284 -1.36 13.49 9.34
CA GLY A 284 -2.35 14.02 8.39
C GLY A 284 -2.64 13.05 7.26
N ILE A 285 -2.77 11.76 7.60
CA ILE A 285 -2.99 10.68 6.64
C ILE A 285 -4.47 10.28 6.71
N VAL A 286 -5.16 10.31 5.57
CA VAL A 286 -6.52 9.79 5.45
C VAL A 286 -6.46 8.27 5.53
N THR A 287 -7.28 7.69 6.40
CA THR A 287 -7.39 6.24 6.54
C THR A 287 -8.85 5.85 6.67
N PRO A 288 -9.22 4.57 6.49
CA PRO A 288 -10.57 4.11 6.79
C PRO A 288 -11.03 4.43 8.23
N TYR A 289 -10.08 4.62 9.15
CA TYR A 289 -10.33 4.91 10.57
C TYR A 289 -10.34 6.40 10.92
N THR A 290 -9.96 7.26 9.97
CA THR A 290 -9.90 8.71 10.16
C THR A 290 -10.68 9.40 9.07
N SER A 291 -11.86 9.91 9.42
CA SER A 291 -12.53 10.91 8.61
C SER A 291 -12.05 12.29 9.03
N TRP A 292 -11.94 13.19 8.06
CA TRP A 292 -11.85 14.61 8.33
C TRP A 292 -13.24 15.08 8.72
N LEU A 293 -13.43 15.35 10.01
CA LEU A 293 -14.62 16.03 10.50
C LEU A 293 -14.22 17.42 10.93
N ILE A 294 -14.39 18.39 10.04
CA ILE A 294 -14.37 19.80 10.39
C ILE A 294 -15.73 20.07 11.03
N LEU A 295 -15.78 20.03 12.36
CA LEU A 295 -16.86 20.68 13.08
C LEU A 295 -16.55 22.17 13.05
N GLU A 296 -17.29 22.94 12.25
CA GLU A 296 -17.29 24.37 12.50
C GLU A 296 -17.72 24.59 13.95
N ASP A 297 -17.05 25.53 14.62
CA ASP A 297 -17.23 25.92 16.01
C ASP A 297 -18.64 26.50 16.30
N GLU A 298 -19.63 26.23 15.43
CA GLU A 298 -21.03 26.67 15.45
C GLU A 298 -21.76 26.24 16.72
N GLN A 299 -21.43 25.08 17.28
CA GLN A 299 -22.03 24.57 18.51
C GLN A 299 -21.49 25.27 19.76
N ARG A 300 -20.22 25.69 19.74
CA ARG A 300 -19.61 26.55 20.78
C ARG A 300 -19.96 28.03 20.59
N ARG A 301 -20.20 28.47 19.36
CA ARG A 301 -20.63 29.83 18.97
C ARG A 301 -22.15 30.07 19.05
N GLY A 302 -22.95 29.03 19.31
CA GLY A 302 -24.40 29.16 19.47
C GLY A 302 -25.16 29.51 18.18
N VAL A 303 -24.65 29.10 17.02
CA VAL A 303 -25.27 29.40 15.72
C VAL A 303 -26.59 28.63 15.57
N PRO A 304 -27.72 29.29 15.22
CA PRO A 304 -29.01 28.64 15.03
C PRO A 304 -28.93 27.49 14.02
N VAL A 305 -29.55 26.35 14.34
CA VAL A 305 -29.55 25.12 13.52
C VAL A 305 -29.85 25.34 12.04
N ALA A 306 -30.72 26.31 11.70
CA ALA A 306 -31.11 26.62 10.32
C ALA A 306 -30.01 27.35 9.52
N MET A 307 -28.97 27.85 10.18
CA MET A 307 -27.84 28.58 9.61
C MET A 307 -26.52 27.79 9.67
N GLN A 308 -26.57 26.54 10.17
CA GLN A 308 -25.41 25.67 10.24
C GLN A 308 -25.07 25.11 8.86
N THR A 309 -23.81 25.26 8.44
CA THR A 309 -23.30 24.83 7.13
C THR A 309 -23.44 23.33 6.89
N GLN A 310 -23.53 22.51 7.94
CA GLN A 310 -23.81 21.06 7.86
C GLN A 310 -24.84 20.55 8.88
N SER A 311 -26.00 21.20 8.99
CA SER A 311 -27.12 20.75 9.85
C SER A 311 -27.64 19.32 9.58
N ALA A 312 -27.31 18.74 8.43
CA ALA A 312 -27.89 17.50 7.93
C ALA A 312 -27.08 16.22 8.21
N LEU A 313 -25.74 16.22 8.16
CA LEU A 313 -24.93 14.97 8.22
C LEU A 313 -24.90 14.31 9.60
N SER A 314 -24.99 15.09 10.67
CA SER A 314 -25.08 14.58 12.04
C SER A 314 -26.47 14.01 12.37
N ARG A 315 -27.51 14.30 11.57
CA ARG A 315 -28.88 13.74 11.68
C ARG A 315 -29.24 12.76 10.56
N ASP A 316 -28.45 12.70 9.49
CA ASP A 316 -28.65 11.79 8.37
C ASP A 316 -28.09 10.41 8.71
N HIS A 317 -28.90 9.64 9.43
CA HIS A 317 -28.62 8.24 9.73
C HIS A 317 -28.37 7.42 8.46
N GLY A 318 -28.90 7.82 7.30
CA GLY A 318 -28.68 7.18 6.01
C GLY A 318 -27.25 7.37 5.51
N ALA A 319 -26.75 8.60 5.53
CA ALA A 319 -25.36 8.90 5.18
C ALA A 319 -24.36 8.22 6.13
N GLN A 320 -24.64 8.22 7.44
CA GLN A 320 -23.81 7.53 8.44
C GLN A 320 -23.81 6.01 8.25
N ALA A 321 -24.98 5.42 7.99
CA ALA A 321 -25.09 3.98 7.72
C ALA A 321 -24.43 3.59 6.40
N ALA A 322 -24.55 4.42 5.36
CA ALA A 322 -23.88 4.20 4.08
C ALA A 322 -22.36 4.27 4.22
N SER A 323 -21.85 5.28 4.95
CA SER A 323 -20.42 5.39 5.25
C SER A 323 -19.91 4.21 6.08
N ARG A 324 -20.70 3.75 7.06
CA ARG A 324 -20.35 2.58 7.87
C ARG A 324 -20.32 1.30 7.03
N ARG A 325 -21.27 1.09 6.13
CA ARG A 325 -21.30 -0.10 5.25
C ARG A 325 -20.14 -0.12 4.26
N ALA A 326 -19.86 1.01 3.61
CA ALA A 326 -18.70 1.11 2.71
C ALA A 326 -17.37 0.99 3.48
N TYR A 327 -17.33 1.39 4.75
CA TYR A 327 -16.20 1.08 5.63
C TYR A 327 -16.11 -0.42 5.99
N GLU A 328 -17.24 -1.05 6.32
CA GLU A 328 -17.30 -2.48 6.63
C GLU A 328 -16.90 -3.33 5.42
N SER A 329 -17.27 -2.93 4.20
CA SER A 329 -16.87 -3.65 2.98
C SER A 329 -15.36 -3.61 2.77
N LEU A 330 -14.72 -2.45 2.91
CA LEU A 330 -13.25 -2.32 2.76
C LEU A 330 -12.43 -3.19 3.71
N THR A 331 -12.96 -3.46 4.91
CA THR A 331 -12.23 -4.17 5.97
C THR A 331 -12.61 -5.64 6.06
N ARG A 332 -13.85 -6.00 5.71
CA ARG A 332 -14.39 -7.37 5.88
C ARG A 332 -14.59 -8.11 4.57
N ASP A 333 -14.83 -7.42 3.45
CA ASP A 333 -15.13 -8.11 2.21
C ASP A 333 -13.86 -8.72 1.64
N GLN A 334 -13.95 -10.02 1.36
CA GLN A 334 -12.83 -10.79 0.82
C GLN A 334 -12.85 -10.86 -0.70
N THR A 335 -13.96 -10.45 -1.33
CA THR A 335 -14.23 -10.55 -2.76
C THR A 335 -15.11 -9.38 -3.19
N GLY A 336 -15.13 -9.10 -4.48
CA GLY A 336 -15.82 -7.95 -5.05
C GLY A 336 -14.89 -6.78 -5.32
N LEU A 337 -15.44 -5.73 -5.93
CA LEU A 337 -14.67 -4.54 -6.32
C LEU A 337 -14.01 -3.87 -5.10
N ASP A 338 -14.78 -3.62 -4.04
CA ASP A 338 -14.29 -2.99 -2.81
C ASP A 338 -13.11 -3.75 -2.20
N ALA A 339 -13.20 -5.09 -2.14
CA ALA A 339 -12.13 -5.95 -1.64
C ALA A 339 -10.85 -5.87 -2.49
N VAL A 340 -11.00 -5.81 -3.82
CA VAL A 340 -9.88 -5.65 -4.76
C VAL A 340 -9.23 -4.27 -4.63
N MET A 341 -10.04 -3.22 -4.50
CA MET A 341 -9.53 -1.85 -4.31
C MET A 341 -8.85 -1.67 -2.96
N ALA A 342 -9.41 -2.24 -1.88
CA ALA A 342 -8.78 -2.26 -0.56
C ALA A 342 -7.42 -2.97 -0.59
N ALA A 343 -7.32 -4.13 -1.26
CA ALA A 343 -6.07 -4.86 -1.40
C ALA A 343 -5.02 -4.08 -2.20
N ARG A 344 -5.42 -3.45 -3.32
CA ARG A 344 -4.54 -2.57 -4.11
C ARG A 344 -4.03 -1.39 -3.29
N TYR A 345 -4.91 -0.73 -2.53
CA TYR A 345 -4.55 0.38 -1.66
C TYR A 345 -3.56 -0.04 -0.56
N GLY A 346 -3.80 -1.17 0.11
CA GLY A 346 -2.91 -1.73 1.13
C GLY A 346 -1.50 -2.00 0.57
N LEU A 347 -1.43 -2.68 -0.58
CA LEU A 347 -0.17 -2.98 -1.28
C LEU A 347 0.61 -1.71 -1.65
N ALA A 348 -0.06 -0.71 -2.21
CA ALA A 348 0.58 0.56 -2.58
C ALA A 348 1.10 1.31 -1.33
N SER A 349 0.30 1.31 -0.26
CA SER A 349 0.64 1.95 1.02
C SER A 349 1.81 1.26 1.73
N LYS A 350 1.95 -0.06 1.61
CA LYS A 350 3.08 -0.82 2.18
C LYS A 350 4.37 -0.78 1.37
N SER A 351 4.31 -0.77 0.04
CA SER A 351 5.43 -1.26 -0.80
C SER A 351 5.94 -0.31 -1.89
N ALA A 352 5.38 0.88 -2.04
CA ALA A 352 5.74 1.73 -3.18
C ALA A 352 7.14 2.38 -3.07
N ASN A 353 7.85 2.46 -4.20
CA ASN A 353 9.21 3.02 -4.27
C ASN A 353 9.27 4.49 -4.72
N GLN A 354 8.14 5.11 -5.08
CA GLN A 354 8.10 6.51 -5.54
C GLN A 354 6.98 7.29 -4.87
N VAL A 355 7.33 8.28 -4.06
CA VAL A 355 6.40 9.03 -3.19
C VAL A 355 5.30 9.74 -3.98
N GLU A 356 5.63 10.36 -5.12
CA GLU A 356 4.71 11.25 -5.87
C GLU A 356 3.72 10.49 -6.77
N ALA A 357 4.18 9.44 -7.48
CA ALA A 357 3.31 8.54 -8.25
C ALA A 357 2.43 7.67 -7.32
N THR A 358 2.91 7.39 -6.11
CA THR A 358 2.11 6.71 -5.07
C THR A 358 0.97 7.61 -4.65
N LEU A 359 1.22 8.89 -4.31
CA LEU A 359 0.16 9.81 -3.88
C LEU A 359 -0.97 9.89 -4.90
N ALA A 360 -0.68 10.08 -6.19
CA ALA A 360 -1.71 10.14 -7.23
C ALA A 360 -2.45 8.81 -7.45
N ALA A 361 -1.75 7.67 -7.41
CA ALA A 361 -2.36 6.35 -7.60
C ALA A 361 -3.13 5.87 -6.35
N THR A 362 -2.62 6.16 -5.15
CA THR A 362 -3.31 5.89 -3.89
C THR A 362 -4.47 6.84 -3.70
N GLU A 363 -4.41 8.08 -4.16
CA GLU A 363 -5.56 8.99 -4.12
C GLU A 363 -6.64 8.52 -5.10
N ALA A 364 -6.29 8.04 -6.29
CA ALA A 364 -7.26 7.45 -7.23
C ALA A 364 -7.86 6.13 -6.70
N ASP A 365 -7.02 5.19 -6.23
CA ASP A 365 -7.49 3.91 -5.70
C ASP A 365 -8.19 4.08 -4.33
N ALA A 366 -7.78 5.03 -3.48
CA ALA A 366 -8.48 5.39 -2.24
C ALA A 366 -9.77 6.16 -2.52
N PHE A 367 -9.82 7.01 -3.55
CA PHE A 367 -11.05 7.70 -3.97
C PHE A 367 -12.11 6.69 -4.46
N LEU A 368 -11.67 5.65 -5.16
CA LEU A 368 -12.54 4.56 -5.60
C LEU A 368 -12.89 3.57 -4.46
N ALA A 369 -12.03 3.43 -3.46
CA ALA A 369 -12.25 2.58 -2.29
C ALA A 369 -13.05 3.28 -1.17
N ALA A 370 -12.96 4.59 -0.99
CA ALA A 370 -13.44 5.27 0.21
C ALA A 370 -14.97 5.45 0.27
N PRO A 371 -15.58 5.39 1.47
CA PRO A 371 -16.97 5.77 1.66
C PRO A 371 -17.21 7.25 1.32
N PRO A 372 -18.40 7.62 0.81
CA PRO A 372 -18.71 8.99 0.38
C PRO A 372 -18.50 10.09 1.44
N ALA A 373 -18.54 9.74 2.73
CA ALA A 373 -18.38 10.66 3.85
C ALA A 373 -16.94 10.78 4.38
N ALA A 374 -15.97 10.00 3.86
CA ALA A 374 -14.55 10.11 4.22
C ALA A 374 -13.74 10.99 3.25
N MET A 375 -14.41 11.64 2.29
CA MET A 375 -13.77 12.34 1.19
C MET A 375 -13.26 13.71 1.63
N SER A 376 -11.94 13.87 1.67
CA SER A 376 -11.24 15.15 1.67
C SER A 376 -10.17 15.08 0.58
N VAL A 377 -10.23 15.94 -0.44
CA VAL A 377 -9.16 16.06 -1.46
C VAL A 377 -8.55 17.45 -1.34
N PRO A 378 -7.22 17.60 -1.25
CA PRO A 378 -6.62 18.91 -1.44
C PRO A 378 -6.68 19.25 -2.93
N VAL A 379 -7.43 20.30 -3.29
CA VAL A 379 -7.30 20.92 -4.61
C VAL A 379 -5.94 21.62 -4.66
N ALA A 380 -5.02 21.09 -5.45
CA ALA A 380 -3.82 21.83 -5.82
C ALA A 380 -4.26 23.09 -6.59
N ALA A 381 -4.10 24.25 -5.95
CA ALA A 381 -4.46 25.52 -6.53
C ALA A 381 -3.56 25.84 -7.74
N GLY A 382 -4.20 26.00 -8.91
CA GLY A 382 -3.74 26.89 -9.98
C GLY A 382 -2.44 26.54 -10.70
N GLY A 383 -2.55 25.77 -11.79
CA GLY A 383 -1.52 25.71 -12.82
C GLY A 383 -2.12 25.49 -14.20
N ARG A 384 -2.29 26.57 -14.99
CA ARG A 384 -2.50 26.42 -16.44
C ARG A 384 -1.25 25.77 -17.02
N VAL A 385 -1.33 24.50 -17.39
CA VAL A 385 -0.29 23.84 -18.19
C VAL A 385 -0.37 24.40 -19.61
N THR A 386 0.38 25.47 -19.87
CA THR A 386 0.72 25.84 -21.24
C THR A 386 1.82 24.89 -21.72
N ALA A 387 1.47 24.01 -22.67
CA ALA A 387 2.42 23.12 -23.32
C ALA A 387 3.48 23.93 -24.07
N GLY A 388 4.72 23.88 -23.60
CA GLY A 388 5.91 24.27 -24.36
C GLY A 388 6.52 23.06 -25.07
N PRO A 389 7.12 23.19 -26.26
CA PRO A 389 7.47 22.05 -27.09
C PRO A 389 8.77 21.41 -26.61
N VAL A 390 8.71 20.14 -26.19
CA VAL A 390 9.89 19.27 -26.09
C VAL A 390 9.89 18.34 -27.30
N ARG A 391 10.95 18.44 -28.10
CA ARG A 391 11.21 17.61 -29.27
C ARG A 391 11.69 16.22 -28.82
N GLY A 392 11.07 15.17 -29.36
CA GLY A 392 11.67 13.84 -29.43
C GLY A 392 11.29 12.87 -28.30
N GLY A 393 10.01 12.52 -28.22
CA GLY A 393 9.50 11.41 -27.43
C GLY A 393 8.03 11.23 -27.74
N MET A 394 7.62 10.05 -28.19
CA MET A 394 6.21 9.77 -28.52
C MET A 394 5.35 10.00 -27.26
N PRO A 395 4.28 10.80 -27.33
CA PRO A 395 3.43 11.05 -26.16
C PRO A 395 2.69 9.77 -25.78
N VAL A 396 2.95 9.28 -24.57
CA VAL A 396 2.12 8.25 -23.93
C VAL A 396 0.85 8.95 -23.47
N ASN A 397 -0.23 8.77 -24.22
CA ASN A 397 -1.54 9.28 -23.86
C ASN A 397 -2.13 8.37 -22.76
N LEU A 398 -1.94 8.73 -21.50
CA LEU A 398 -2.64 8.09 -20.38
C LEU A 398 -4.12 8.51 -20.46
N PRO A 399 -5.09 7.58 -20.54
CA PRO A 399 -6.50 7.94 -20.46
C PRO A 399 -6.76 8.56 -19.09
N GLY A 400 -7.32 9.78 -19.07
CA GLY A 400 -7.79 10.41 -17.85
C GLY A 400 -8.88 9.56 -17.17
N PRO A 401 -9.12 9.78 -15.86
CA PRO A 401 -10.18 9.06 -15.16
C PRO A 401 -11.50 9.26 -15.93
N ALA A 402 -12.12 8.14 -16.30
CA ALA A 402 -13.42 8.14 -16.94
C ALA A 402 -14.38 8.97 -16.08
N SER A 403 -15.04 9.93 -16.71
CA SER A 403 -16.04 10.80 -16.09
C SER A 403 -17.22 9.97 -15.62
N THR A 404 -17.17 9.46 -14.39
CA THR A 404 -18.36 9.03 -13.65
C THR A 404 -18.89 10.25 -12.91
N SER A 405 -20.14 10.62 -13.24
CA SER A 405 -20.82 11.77 -12.68
C SER A 405 -20.93 11.63 -11.16
N ALA A 406 -20.11 12.38 -10.43
CA ALA A 406 -20.27 12.52 -8.98
C ALA A 406 -21.69 13.03 -8.69
N SER A 407 -22.38 12.42 -7.71
CA SER A 407 -23.70 12.90 -7.28
C SER A 407 -23.59 14.34 -6.77
N PRO A 408 -24.63 15.20 -6.89
CA PRO A 408 -24.59 16.58 -6.40
C PRO A 408 -24.14 16.72 -4.93
N ASN A 409 -24.46 15.72 -4.10
CA ASN A 409 -24.03 15.63 -2.70
C ASN A 409 -22.52 15.33 -2.53
N GLN A 410 -21.88 14.65 -3.49
CA GLN A 410 -20.43 14.39 -3.49
C GLN A 410 -19.63 15.65 -3.83
N ALA A 411 -20.11 16.46 -4.78
CA ALA A 411 -19.47 17.73 -5.12
C ALA A 411 -19.57 18.77 -3.98
N GLN A 412 -20.67 18.77 -3.21
CA GLN A 412 -20.83 19.64 -2.04
C GLN A 412 -19.97 19.20 -0.85
N ALA A 413 -19.76 17.90 -0.63
CA ALA A 413 -18.86 17.39 0.41
C ALA A 413 -17.39 17.77 0.14
N MET A 414 -16.98 17.83 -1.13
CA MET A 414 -15.64 18.25 -1.55
C MET A 414 -15.40 19.77 -1.43
N ALA A 415 -16.46 20.58 -1.49
CA ALA A 415 -16.35 22.04 -1.46
C ALA A 415 -16.32 22.65 -0.04
N ALA A 416 -16.62 21.86 0.99
CA ALA A 416 -16.85 22.33 2.37
C ALA A 416 -15.67 22.09 3.34
N GLN A 417 -14.42 22.01 2.85
CA GLN A 417 -13.27 21.62 3.69
C GLN A 417 -12.08 22.58 3.57
N GLY A 418 -11.59 23.06 4.73
CA GLY A 418 -10.35 23.83 4.84
C GLY A 418 -9.11 22.96 4.70
N PRO A 419 -8.01 23.46 4.10
CA PRO A 419 -6.85 22.65 3.73
C PRO A 419 -5.99 22.30 4.95
N GLY A 420 -5.90 21.01 5.33
CA GLY A 420 -4.82 20.54 6.18
C GLY A 420 -3.48 20.58 5.44
N GLN A 421 -2.41 21.04 6.09
CA GLN A 421 -1.08 21.14 5.49
C GLN A 421 -0.03 20.39 6.32
N TYR A 422 0.84 19.65 5.64
CA TYR A 422 2.01 19.01 6.26
C TYR A 422 3.25 19.89 6.02
N VAL A 423 3.76 20.53 7.06
CA VAL A 423 4.84 21.52 6.97
C VAL A 423 5.84 21.31 8.10
N GLY A 424 7.13 21.26 7.77
CA GLY A 424 8.21 21.12 8.75
C GLY A 424 8.06 19.88 9.64
N GLY A 425 7.65 18.75 9.06
CA GLY A 425 7.50 17.48 9.76
C GLY A 425 6.21 17.31 10.57
N ARG A 426 5.30 18.29 10.53
CA ARG A 426 4.07 18.32 11.34
C ARG A 426 2.83 18.57 10.49
N THR A 427 1.68 18.13 11.01
CA THR A 427 0.38 18.37 10.37
C THR A 427 -0.31 19.54 11.06
N PHE A 428 -0.69 20.54 10.27
CA PHE A 428 -1.46 21.69 10.71
C PHE A 428 -2.85 21.68 10.08
N TYR A 429 -3.83 22.07 10.87
CA TYR A 429 -5.22 22.17 10.48
C TYR A 429 -5.66 23.62 10.53
N GLN A 430 -6.19 24.13 9.42
CA GLN A 430 -6.74 25.49 9.38
C GLN A 430 -8.14 25.49 10.00
N ASN A 431 -8.32 26.32 11.03
CA ASN A 431 -9.60 26.61 11.66
C ASN A 431 -9.80 28.13 11.65
N ASP A 432 -10.72 28.62 10.82
CA ASP A 432 -10.84 30.04 10.46
C ASP A 432 -9.48 30.60 9.94
N GLU A 433 -8.93 31.60 10.60
CA GLU A 433 -7.63 32.21 10.27
C GLU A 433 -6.45 31.53 10.99
N ARG A 434 -6.74 30.60 11.91
CA ARG A 434 -5.75 29.95 12.78
C ARG A 434 -5.30 28.60 12.27
N TRP A 435 -4.00 28.39 12.23
CA TRP A 435 -3.38 27.09 12.00
C TRP A 435 -3.08 26.38 13.30
N ILE A 436 -3.60 25.17 13.49
CA ILE A 436 -3.44 24.39 14.73
C ILE A 436 -2.68 23.11 14.43
N ASP A 437 -1.53 22.91 15.08
CA ASP A 437 -0.79 21.66 15.05
C ASP A 437 -1.61 20.51 15.64
N SER A 438 -1.67 19.39 14.91
CA SER A 438 -2.26 18.13 15.33
C SER A 438 -1.87 17.68 16.75
N GLN A 439 -0.65 17.98 17.20
CA GLN A 439 -0.16 17.59 18.53
C GLN A 439 -0.79 18.37 19.67
N VAL A 440 -1.37 19.55 19.42
CA VAL A 440 -2.02 20.37 20.47
C VAL A 440 -3.20 19.63 21.08
N GLN A 441 -3.96 18.88 20.28
CA GLN A 441 -5.12 18.11 20.73
C GLN A 441 -4.73 16.90 21.61
N LEU A 442 -3.47 16.47 21.54
CA LEU A 442 -2.92 15.37 22.34
C LEU A 442 -2.39 15.84 23.70
N GLN A 443 -2.32 17.16 23.93
CA GLN A 443 -1.86 17.73 25.20
C GLN A 443 -2.99 17.75 26.24
N SER A 444 -2.64 17.48 27.49
CA SER A 444 -3.54 17.70 28.63
C SER A 444 -3.86 19.20 28.79
N ALA A 445 -5.02 19.51 29.35
CA ALA A 445 -5.45 20.91 29.58
C ALA A 445 -4.48 21.70 30.49
N ASP A 446 -3.68 21.02 31.30
CA ASP A 446 -2.75 21.60 32.26
C ASP A 446 -1.37 21.95 31.65
N VAL A 447 -1.16 21.67 30.35
CA VAL A 447 0.10 21.98 29.67
C VAL A 447 0.29 23.50 29.58
N PRO A 448 1.47 24.05 29.91
CA PRO A 448 1.74 25.48 29.87
C PRO A 448 1.44 26.08 28.50
N ARG A 449 0.70 27.19 28.48
CA ARG A 449 0.37 27.94 27.27
C ARG A 449 1.11 29.28 27.24
N LYS A 450 1.80 29.55 26.14
CA LYS A 450 2.52 30.81 25.91
C LYS A 450 1.87 31.55 24.75
N GLN A 451 1.42 32.78 24.99
CA GLN A 451 0.90 33.65 23.94
C GLN A 451 2.00 34.60 23.50
N ILE A 452 2.24 34.66 22.19
CA ILE A 452 3.24 35.52 21.59
C ILE A 452 2.57 36.34 20.50
N GLN A 453 2.78 37.65 20.53
CA GLN A 453 2.27 38.54 19.51
C GLN A 453 3.05 38.41 18.19
N PHE A 454 2.36 38.30 17.07
CA PHE A 454 2.97 38.23 15.73
C PHE A 454 3.83 39.46 15.46
N GLY A 455 5.06 39.24 14.98
CA GLY A 455 6.02 40.32 14.70
C GLY A 455 6.59 41.03 15.93
N SER A 456 6.34 40.56 17.15
CA SER A 456 6.99 41.07 18.36
C SER A 456 8.46 40.65 18.48
N ASP A 457 9.21 41.30 19.37
CA ASP A 457 10.58 40.88 19.71
C ASP A 457 10.63 39.42 20.21
N GLU A 458 9.60 38.98 20.94
CA GLU A 458 9.48 37.60 21.41
C GLU A 458 9.22 36.61 20.25
N TYR A 459 8.47 37.01 19.23
CA TYR A 459 8.28 36.22 18.00
C TYR A 459 9.60 36.03 17.24
N PHE A 460 10.41 37.08 17.09
CA PHE A 460 11.72 36.96 16.44
C PHE A 460 12.74 36.22 17.31
N ALA A 461 12.66 36.35 18.64
CA ALA A 461 13.44 35.54 19.57
C ALA A 461 13.10 34.05 19.46
N LEU A 462 11.81 33.71 19.32
CA LEU A 462 11.34 32.35 19.07
C LEU A 462 11.88 31.80 17.75
N LEU A 463 11.82 32.55 16.65
CA LEU A 463 12.37 32.14 15.35
C LEU A 463 13.88 31.89 15.41
N THR A 464 14.61 32.71 16.16
CA THR A 464 16.06 32.62 16.31
C THR A 464 16.46 31.45 17.21
N GLY A 465 15.75 31.26 18.33
CA GLY A 465 16.00 30.20 19.30
C GLY A 465 15.54 28.82 18.81
N HIS A 466 14.49 28.79 18.00
CA HIS A 466 13.87 27.57 17.48
C HIS A 466 13.61 27.65 15.97
N PRO A 467 14.64 27.56 15.12
CA PRO A 467 14.48 27.68 13.67
C PRO A 467 13.58 26.60 13.04
N GLU A 468 13.27 25.52 13.77
CA GLU A 468 12.34 24.47 13.36
C GLU A 468 10.90 24.97 13.28
N THR A 469 10.58 26.06 13.97
CA THR A 469 9.26 26.69 13.96
C THR A 469 9.02 27.54 12.71
N GLN A 470 10.08 27.92 11.98
CA GLN A 470 9.97 28.83 10.84
C GLN A 470 8.99 28.36 9.76
N PRO A 471 8.99 27.09 9.32
CA PRO A 471 7.99 26.59 8.37
C PRO A 471 6.56 26.64 8.92
N TRP A 472 6.38 26.39 10.23
CA TRP A 472 5.06 26.41 10.88
C TRP A 472 4.51 27.83 10.97
N LEU A 473 5.36 28.79 11.35
CA LEU A 473 5.04 30.20 11.47
C LEU A 473 4.82 30.89 10.12
N ALA A 474 5.22 30.26 9.01
CA ALA A 474 4.96 30.73 7.66
C ALA A 474 3.53 30.40 7.17
N LEU A 475 2.77 29.58 7.92
CA LEU A 475 1.39 29.21 7.56
C LEU A 475 0.42 30.39 7.67
N GLY A 476 0.65 31.32 8.59
CA GLY A 476 -0.22 32.48 8.81
C GLY A 476 0.19 33.32 10.03
N VAL A 477 -0.63 34.33 10.33
CA VAL A 477 -0.44 35.23 11.49
C VAL A 477 -1.02 34.66 12.78
N GLU A 478 -1.97 33.71 12.68
CA GLU A 478 -2.48 32.93 13.81
C GLU A 478 -2.02 31.48 13.71
N VAL A 479 -1.15 31.04 14.62
CA VAL A 479 -0.61 29.67 14.63
C VAL A 479 -0.50 29.13 16.05
N GLU A 480 -1.01 27.93 16.31
CA GLU A 480 -0.90 27.21 17.58
C GLU A 480 -0.10 25.92 17.40
N PHE A 481 0.97 25.71 18.17
CA PHE A 481 1.83 24.53 18.04
C PHE A 481 2.49 24.11 19.37
N VAL A 482 2.90 22.83 19.45
CA VAL A 482 3.56 22.30 20.65
C VAL A 482 5.08 22.41 20.53
N LEU A 483 5.79 23.04 21.46
CA LEU A 483 7.24 23.08 21.46
C LEU A 483 7.77 22.95 22.89
N ASP A 484 8.76 22.09 23.09
CA ASP A 484 9.42 21.86 24.39
C ASP A 484 8.46 21.65 25.57
N GLY A 485 7.37 20.91 25.33
CA GLY A 485 6.38 20.59 26.37
C GLY A 485 5.44 21.74 26.74
N ALA A 486 5.36 22.80 25.92
CA ALA A 486 4.41 23.89 26.05
C ALA A 486 3.64 24.09 24.72
N VAL A 487 2.42 24.64 24.82
CA VAL A 487 1.64 25.08 23.66
C VAL A 487 1.91 26.57 23.43
N TYR A 488 2.41 26.91 22.25
CA TYR A 488 2.62 28.28 21.81
C TYR A 488 1.44 28.71 20.96
N GLN A 489 0.89 29.89 21.24
CA GLN A 489 -0.20 30.51 20.51
C GLN A 489 0.28 31.85 19.96
N ILE A 490 0.42 31.94 18.64
CA ILE A 490 0.73 33.17 17.93
C ILE A 490 -0.58 33.83 17.50
N SER A 491 -0.71 35.12 17.75
CA SER A 491 -1.85 35.95 17.33
C SER A 491 -1.38 37.38 17.04
N GLU A 492 -2.17 38.15 16.29
CA GLU A 492 -1.90 39.58 16.06
C GLU A 492 -1.81 40.43 17.34
#